data_AF-A0A1B1HZ41-F1
#
_entry.id   AF-A0A1B1HZ41-F1
#
_cell.length_a   1.000
_cell.length_b   1.000
_cell.length_c   1.000
_cell.angle_alpha   90.00
_cell.angle_beta   90.00
_cell.angle_gamma   90.00
#
_symmetry.space_group_name_H-M   'P 1'
#
loop_
_entity.id
_entity.type
_entity.pdbx_description
1 polymer ?
#
loop_
_entity_poly.entity_id
_entity_poly.type
_entity_poly.pdbx_seq_one_letter_code
_entity_poly.pdbx_strand_id
1 'polypeptide(L)'
;MSTMQISGKLPFLHGENAAGKAQSGKPNTVTEILNRAVEVYISAKGKSLSESAEMEEDLTPAEAALAANDKELADKKAKKAQAAEIEHRIQTDTDLTDEDKAKLQKRADELKRAGMTDEDKLSELHGNVERLEKLVTDGFATDKEIEKQRSLYQSQIGRLESEMKAKEHHNMKLRGQAIQERADRDAEITKAQEKERAELEALQPDSLSALAALREYQKTAAGKKKADRSAVVVPTNKNTGDA
;
A
#
# COMPACT_ATOMS: atom_id res chain seq x y z
N MET A 1 31.20 19.69 -9.45
CA MET A 1 30.08 18.88 -8.95
C MET A 1 30.31 18.64 -7.47
N SER A 2 29.54 19.33 -6.62
CA SER A 2 29.72 19.29 -5.16
C SER A 2 28.51 18.61 -4.55
N THR A 3 28.76 17.52 -3.85
CA THR A 3 27.79 16.73 -3.09
C THR A 3 27.53 17.41 -1.74
N MET A 4 26.34 17.98 -1.54
CA MET A 4 25.90 18.42 -0.22
C MET A 4 25.26 17.25 0.52
N GLN A 5 26.01 16.70 1.48
CA GLN A 5 25.53 15.82 2.53
C GLN A 5 24.64 16.63 3.48
N ILE A 6 23.33 16.37 3.48
CA ILE A 6 22.41 16.92 4.50
C ILE A 6 22.49 16.00 5.72
N SER A 7 23.46 16.27 6.58
CA SER A 7 23.50 15.74 7.94
C SER A 7 23.13 16.90 8.87
N GLY A 8 21.96 16.82 9.51
CA GLY A 8 21.45 17.92 10.32
C GLY A 8 20.12 17.58 10.97
N LYS A 9 20.21 16.86 12.10
CA LYS A 9 19.13 16.55 13.04
C LYS A 9 18.22 17.76 13.27
N LEU A 10 16.92 17.55 13.09
CA LEU A 10 15.86 18.51 13.38
C LEU A 10 15.93 18.92 14.88
N PRO A 11 16.09 20.21 15.22
CA PRO A 11 16.39 20.65 16.58
C PRO A 11 15.14 20.86 17.46
N PHE A 12 13.98 20.31 17.10
CA PHE A 12 12.76 20.48 17.91
C PHE A 12 12.57 19.42 19.01
N LEU A 13 13.49 18.45 19.12
CA LEU A 13 13.34 17.30 20.04
C LEU A 13 14.28 17.33 21.26
N HIS A 14 15.16 18.31 21.39
CA HIS A 14 16.03 18.43 22.57
C HIS A 14 15.97 19.85 23.14
N GLY A 15 14.90 20.13 23.87
CA GLY A 15 14.93 21.15 24.93
C GLY A 15 15.69 20.57 26.11
N GLU A 16 17.02 20.63 26.05
CA GLU A 16 17.90 20.36 27.18
C GLU A 16 17.52 21.29 28.34
N ASN A 17 17.28 20.67 29.49
CA ASN A 17 17.07 21.34 30.76
C ASN A 17 18.30 22.18 31.12
N ALA A 18 18.35 23.44 30.69
CA ALA A 18 19.31 24.41 31.19
C ALA A 18 18.79 24.97 32.52
N ALA A 19 19.36 24.46 33.61
CA ALA A 19 19.12 24.91 34.97
C ALA A 19 19.28 26.43 35.11
N GLY A 20 18.16 27.11 35.37
CA GLY A 20 18.12 28.54 35.64
C GLY A 20 16.91 28.87 36.52
N LYS A 21 17.12 28.81 37.84
CA LYS A 21 16.19 29.21 38.92
C LYS A 21 14.81 28.52 38.93
N ALA A 22 14.69 27.55 39.82
CA ALA A 22 13.41 27.16 40.41
C ALA A 22 12.70 28.40 40.98
N GLN A 23 11.66 28.86 40.30
CA GLN A 23 10.53 29.55 40.93
C GLN A 23 9.39 28.55 40.99
N SER A 24 9.16 28.04 42.19
CA SER A 24 8.05 27.16 42.57
C SER A 24 6.69 27.87 42.41
N GLY A 25 6.19 27.93 41.17
CA GLY A 25 4.77 28.07 40.92
C GLY A 25 4.19 26.67 40.76
N LYS A 26 3.22 26.27 41.58
CA LYS A 26 2.47 25.02 41.43
C LYS A 26 2.11 24.84 39.94
N PRO A 27 2.40 23.70 39.30
CA PRO A 27 1.91 23.46 37.95
C PRO A 27 0.39 23.61 38.01
N ASN A 28 -0.14 24.57 37.25
CA ASN A 28 -1.57 24.79 37.20
C ASN A 28 -2.19 23.49 36.70
N THR A 29 -2.98 22.81 37.53
CA THR A 29 -3.66 21.55 37.20
C THR A 29 -4.42 21.62 35.87
N VAL A 30 -4.93 22.81 35.53
CA VAL A 30 -5.56 23.11 34.24
C VAL A 30 -4.60 22.90 33.05
N THR A 31 -3.33 23.29 33.18
CA THR A 31 -2.32 23.16 32.14
C THR A 31 -1.92 21.69 31.93
N GLU A 32 -1.81 20.91 33.01
CA GLU A 32 -1.53 19.47 32.92
C GLU A 32 -2.71 18.69 32.31
N ILE A 33 -3.94 19.06 32.66
CA ILE A 33 -5.16 18.45 32.07
C ILE A 33 -5.26 18.79 30.58
N LEU A 34 -4.98 20.04 30.17
CA LEU A 34 -4.97 20.42 28.76
C LEU A 34 -3.90 19.66 27.97
N ASN A 35 -2.68 19.59 28.48
CA ASN A 35 -1.60 18.87 27.80
C ASN A 35 -1.94 17.39 27.63
N ARG A 36 -2.52 16.75 28.65
CA ARG A 36 -2.94 15.35 28.57
C ARG A 36 -4.10 15.13 27.59
N ALA A 37 -5.04 16.07 27.49
CA ALA A 37 -6.11 16.02 26.50
C ALA A 37 -5.57 16.16 25.07
N VAL A 38 -4.59 17.05 24.87
CA VAL A 38 -3.89 17.23 23.60
C VAL A 38 -3.10 15.97 23.21
N GLU A 39 -2.37 15.37 24.15
CA GLU A 39 -1.65 14.11 23.90
C GLU A 39 -2.58 12.95 23.55
N VAL A 40 -3.72 12.80 24.22
CA VAL A 40 -4.73 11.78 23.91
C VAL A 40 -5.34 12.03 22.53
N TYR A 41 -5.64 13.28 22.19
CA TYR A 41 -6.19 13.64 20.90
C TYR A 41 -5.18 13.42 19.77
N ILE A 42 -3.91 13.83 19.95
CA ILE A 42 -2.83 13.57 18.99
C ILE A 42 -2.57 12.07 18.86
N SER A 43 -2.65 11.30 19.95
CA SER A 43 -2.46 9.84 19.92
C SER A 43 -3.62 9.12 19.24
N ALA A 44 -4.87 9.51 19.52
CA ALA A 44 -6.05 8.97 18.86
C ALA A 44 -6.05 9.29 17.36
N LYS A 45 -5.70 10.53 17.00
CA LYS A 45 -5.56 10.97 15.62
C LYS A 45 -4.36 10.34 14.92
N GLY A 46 -3.27 10.12 15.65
CA GLY A 46 -2.11 9.38 15.17
C GLY A 46 -2.47 7.92 14.86
N LYS A 47 -3.30 7.28 15.71
CA LYS A 47 -3.82 5.93 15.47
C LYS A 47 -4.78 5.87 14.28
N SER A 48 -5.71 6.81 14.14
CA SER A 48 -6.62 6.82 12.98
C SER A 48 -5.87 7.11 11.68
N LEU A 49 -4.86 7.98 11.71
CA LEU A 49 -3.98 8.22 10.57
C LEU A 49 -3.12 7.00 10.26
N SER A 50 -2.63 6.29 11.29
CA SER A 50 -1.94 5.01 11.16
C SER A 50 -2.84 3.95 10.55
N GLU A 51 -4.07 3.74 11.05
CA GLU A 51 -5.04 2.80 10.48
C GLU A 51 -5.44 3.17 9.03
N SER A 52 -5.55 4.46 8.72
CA SER A 52 -5.82 4.90 7.34
C SER A 52 -4.61 4.74 6.40
N ALA A 53 -3.39 4.76 6.95
CA ALA A 53 -2.15 4.54 6.21
C ALA A 53 -1.73 3.05 6.17
N GLU A 54 -2.18 2.26 7.14
CA GLU A 54 -2.09 0.80 7.23
C GLU A 54 -3.16 0.11 6.37
N MET A 55 -3.99 0.85 5.63
CA MET A 55 -4.60 0.37 4.39
C MET A 55 -3.51 0.19 3.31
N GLU A 56 -2.47 -0.58 3.62
CA GLU A 56 -1.56 -1.13 2.63
C GLU A 56 -2.38 -1.99 1.68
N GLU A 57 -2.42 -1.58 0.41
CA GLU A 57 -2.87 -2.37 -0.73
C GLU A 57 -4.20 -3.13 -0.58
N ASP A 58 -5.24 -2.50 -0.03
CA ASP A 58 -6.61 -2.99 -0.21
C ASP A 58 -7.04 -2.78 -1.67
N LEU A 59 -6.54 -3.69 -2.53
CA LEU A 59 -6.92 -3.79 -3.93
C LEU A 59 -8.44 -3.77 -3.99
N THR A 60 -8.99 -2.87 -4.81
CA THR A 60 -10.40 -2.92 -5.15
C THR A 60 -10.74 -4.31 -5.73
N PRO A 61 -11.99 -4.80 -5.63
CA PRO A 61 -12.37 -6.08 -6.21
C PRO A 61 -11.92 -6.26 -7.67
N ALA A 62 -11.99 -5.22 -8.48
CA ALA A 62 -11.52 -5.24 -9.86
C ALA A 62 -9.97 -5.29 -9.97
N GLU A 63 -9.24 -4.56 -9.14
CA GLU A 63 -7.77 -4.65 -9.07
C GLU A 63 -7.31 -6.04 -8.60
N ALA A 64 -8.00 -6.64 -7.62
CA ALA A 64 -7.70 -7.99 -7.15
C ALA A 64 -7.91 -9.05 -8.24
N ALA A 65 -8.97 -8.91 -9.04
CA ALA A 65 -9.21 -9.79 -10.19
C ALA A 65 -8.13 -9.63 -11.28
N LEU A 66 -7.65 -8.42 -11.53
CA LEU A 66 -6.53 -8.17 -12.46
C LEU A 66 -5.23 -8.78 -11.93
N ALA A 67 -4.91 -8.58 -10.65
CA ALA A 67 -3.73 -9.16 -10.02
C ALA A 67 -3.75 -10.70 -10.05
N ALA A 68 -4.92 -11.33 -9.89
CA ALA A 68 -5.07 -12.78 -10.03
C ALA A 68 -4.74 -13.26 -11.45
N ASN A 69 -5.17 -12.53 -12.49
CA ASN A 69 -4.83 -12.86 -13.88
C ASN A 69 -3.32 -12.75 -14.14
N ASP A 70 -2.70 -11.68 -13.64
CA ASP A 70 -1.25 -11.47 -13.78
C ASP A 70 -0.45 -12.56 -13.05
N LYS A 71 -0.93 -12.98 -11.88
CA LYS A 71 -0.36 -14.11 -11.13
C LYS A 71 -0.48 -15.43 -11.90
N GLU A 72 -1.62 -15.71 -12.54
CA GLU A 72 -1.77 -16.91 -13.37
C GLU A 72 -0.76 -16.93 -14.53
N LEU A 73 -0.53 -15.79 -15.19
CA LEU A 73 0.48 -15.67 -16.24
C LEU A 73 1.91 -15.85 -15.71
N ALA A 74 2.20 -15.28 -14.54
CA ALA A 74 3.49 -15.47 -13.88
C ALA A 74 3.74 -16.94 -13.50
N ASP A 75 2.73 -17.64 -12.98
CA ASP A 75 2.80 -19.06 -12.63
C ASP A 75 3.04 -19.94 -13.87
N LYS A 76 2.37 -19.63 -14.99
CA LYS A 76 2.60 -20.31 -16.27
C LYS A 76 4.04 -20.10 -16.76
N LYS A 77 4.54 -18.86 -16.71
CA LYS A 77 5.92 -18.53 -17.08
C LYS A 77 6.94 -19.23 -16.18
N ALA A 78 6.68 -19.31 -14.88
CA ALA A 78 7.52 -20.03 -13.93
C ALA A 78 7.57 -21.53 -14.23
N LYS A 79 6.43 -22.17 -14.55
CA LYS A 79 6.40 -23.58 -14.98
C LYS A 79 7.20 -23.81 -16.26
N LYS A 80 7.11 -22.90 -17.25
CA LYS A 80 7.90 -22.96 -18.49
C LYS A 80 9.40 -22.83 -18.21
N ALA A 81 9.79 -21.95 -17.29
CA ALA A 81 11.18 -21.81 -16.87
C ALA A 81 11.70 -23.08 -16.16
N GLN A 82 10.90 -23.66 -15.25
CA GLN A 82 11.23 -24.93 -14.60
C GLN A 82 11.38 -26.08 -15.60
N ALA A 83 10.51 -26.15 -16.61
CA ALA A 83 10.64 -27.15 -17.66
C ALA A 83 11.95 -26.98 -18.44
N ALA A 84 12.31 -25.75 -18.81
CA ALA A 84 13.56 -25.46 -19.51
C ALA A 84 14.80 -25.80 -18.67
N GLU A 85 14.75 -25.57 -17.35
CA GLU A 85 15.82 -25.97 -16.43
C GLU A 85 15.97 -27.50 -16.36
N ILE A 86 14.86 -28.23 -16.30
CA ILE A 86 14.89 -29.70 -16.33
C ILE A 86 15.47 -30.21 -17.65
N GLU A 87 15.09 -29.64 -18.79
CA GLU A 87 15.64 -30.02 -20.09
C GLU A 87 17.14 -29.72 -20.21
N HIS A 88 17.56 -28.56 -19.71
CA HIS A 88 18.97 -28.23 -19.63
C HIS A 88 19.72 -29.26 -18.79
N ARG A 89 19.18 -29.65 -17.64
CA ARG A 89 19.78 -30.69 -16.79
C ARG A 89 19.86 -32.04 -17.51
N ILE A 90 18.81 -32.48 -18.19
CA ILE A 90 18.83 -33.73 -18.99
C ILE A 90 19.95 -33.69 -20.03
N GLN A 91 20.20 -32.53 -20.63
CA GLN A 91 21.21 -32.36 -21.68
C GLN A 91 22.65 -32.28 -21.13
N THR A 92 22.84 -31.64 -19.97
CA THR A 92 24.19 -31.37 -19.43
C THR A 92 24.69 -32.41 -18.43
N ASP A 93 23.78 -33.07 -17.71
CA ASP A 93 24.13 -34.00 -16.65
C ASP A 93 24.41 -35.40 -17.25
N THR A 94 25.68 -35.77 -17.29
CA THR A 94 26.16 -37.04 -17.83
C THR A 94 25.94 -38.22 -16.90
N ASP A 95 25.66 -37.96 -15.63
CA ASP A 95 25.52 -38.99 -14.59
C ASP A 95 24.07 -39.50 -14.48
N LEU A 96 23.13 -38.83 -15.17
CA LEU A 96 21.73 -39.28 -15.27
C LEU A 96 21.64 -40.57 -16.09
N THR A 97 21.00 -41.57 -15.48
CA THR A 97 20.62 -42.81 -16.17
C THR A 97 19.53 -42.55 -17.21
N ASP A 98 19.39 -43.44 -18.19
CA ASP A 98 18.33 -43.33 -19.19
C ASP A 98 16.92 -43.33 -18.56
N GLU A 99 16.75 -44.06 -17.46
CA GLU A 99 15.49 -44.09 -16.71
C GLU A 99 15.20 -42.74 -16.03
N ASP A 100 16.23 -42.11 -15.44
CA ASP A 100 16.08 -40.80 -14.81
C ASP A 100 15.84 -39.70 -15.84
N LYS A 101 16.52 -39.76 -16.99
CA LYS A 101 16.26 -38.86 -18.13
C LYS A 101 14.82 -38.98 -18.61
N ALA A 102 14.28 -40.20 -18.74
CA ALA A 102 12.89 -40.41 -19.13
C ALA A 102 11.90 -39.83 -18.12
N LYS A 103 12.13 -40.02 -16.82
CA LYS A 103 11.30 -39.44 -15.75
C LYS A 103 11.35 -37.91 -15.75
N LEU A 104 12.54 -37.33 -15.89
CA LEU A 104 12.72 -35.88 -15.97
C LEU A 104 12.09 -35.30 -17.24
N GLN A 105 12.22 -35.98 -18.38
CA GLN A 105 11.61 -35.54 -19.63
C GLN A 105 10.09 -35.49 -19.51
N LYS A 106 9.48 -36.54 -18.95
CA LYS A 106 8.04 -36.56 -18.70
C LYS A 106 7.60 -35.39 -17.82
N ARG A 107 8.35 -35.09 -16.75
CA ARG A 107 8.07 -33.94 -15.88
C ARG A 107 8.23 -32.60 -16.62
N ALA A 108 9.25 -32.47 -17.46
CA ALA A 108 9.43 -31.28 -18.29
C ALA A 108 8.26 -31.09 -19.26
N ASP A 109 7.83 -32.15 -19.94
CA ASP A 109 6.71 -32.13 -20.87
C ASP A 109 5.38 -31.77 -20.17
N GLU A 110 5.14 -32.31 -18.98
CA GLU A 110 3.99 -31.96 -18.14
C GLU A 110 4.02 -30.48 -17.73
N LEU A 111 5.19 -29.97 -17.32
CA LEU A 111 5.37 -28.56 -16.96
C LEU A 111 5.23 -27.62 -18.17
N LYS A 112 5.74 -28.01 -19.35
CA LYS A 112 5.53 -27.27 -20.60
C LYS A 112 4.05 -27.18 -20.92
N ARG A 113 3.34 -28.30 -20.88
CA ARG A 113 1.89 -28.36 -21.16
C ARG A 113 1.09 -27.54 -20.17
N ALA A 114 1.45 -27.56 -18.89
CA ALA A 114 0.81 -26.76 -17.84
C ALA A 114 1.19 -25.27 -17.90
N GLY A 115 2.35 -24.94 -18.47
CA GLY A 115 2.86 -23.59 -18.65
C GLY A 115 2.48 -22.93 -19.97
N MET A 116 1.85 -23.65 -20.90
CA MET A 116 1.42 -23.08 -22.19
C MET A 116 0.40 -21.96 -21.98
N THR A 117 0.68 -20.80 -22.54
CA THR A 117 -0.30 -19.72 -22.68
C THR A 117 -1.27 -20.00 -23.83
N ASP A 118 -2.32 -19.20 -23.94
CA ASP A 118 -3.27 -19.37 -25.04
C ASP A 118 -2.61 -18.96 -26.38
N GLU A 119 -1.68 -18.01 -26.37
CA GLU A 119 -0.83 -17.63 -27.52
C GLU A 119 0.12 -18.77 -27.93
N ASP A 120 0.73 -19.47 -26.96
CA ASP A 120 1.57 -20.64 -27.24
C ASP A 120 0.74 -21.73 -27.95
N LYS A 121 -0.45 -22.05 -27.43
CA LYS A 121 -1.37 -23.03 -28.04
C LYS A 121 -1.83 -22.61 -29.43
N LEU A 122 -2.13 -21.33 -29.62
CA LEU A 122 -2.53 -20.78 -30.90
C LEU A 122 -1.40 -20.95 -31.93
N SER A 123 -0.16 -20.67 -31.51
CA SER A 123 1.04 -20.87 -32.34
C SER A 123 1.24 -22.34 -32.71
N GLU A 124 1.03 -23.28 -31.76
CA GLU A 124 1.10 -24.72 -32.04
C GLU A 124 0.04 -25.16 -33.07
N LEU A 125 -1.19 -24.66 -32.96
CA LEU A 125 -2.26 -24.97 -33.90
C LEU A 125 -1.95 -24.44 -35.30
N HIS A 126 -1.46 -23.21 -35.43
CA HIS A 126 -1.01 -22.68 -36.72
C HIS A 126 0.14 -23.50 -37.30
N GLY A 127 1.12 -23.88 -36.47
CA GLY A 127 2.22 -24.75 -36.90
C GLY A 127 1.77 -26.16 -37.31
N ASN A 128 0.69 -26.69 -36.70
CA ASN A 128 0.08 -27.95 -37.14
C ASN A 128 -0.57 -27.81 -38.53
N VAL A 129 -1.30 -26.72 -38.77
CA VAL A 129 -1.90 -26.43 -40.09
C VAL A 129 -0.80 -26.29 -41.15
N GLU A 130 0.24 -25.51 -40.87
CA GLU A 130 1.37 -25.33 -41.80
C GLU A 130 2.08 -26.67 -42.11
N ARG A 131 2.24 -27.54 -41.10
CA ARG A 131 2.80 -28.89 -41.32
C ARG A 131 1.92 -29.75 -42.23
N LEU A 132 0.59 -29.70 -42.06
CA LEU A 132 -0.32 -30.41 -42.96
C LEU A 132 -0.22 -29.86 -44.40
N GLU A 133 -0.16 -28.54 -44.56
CA GLU A 133 -0.02 -27.89 -45.87
C GLU A 133 1.31 -28.23 -46.54
N LYS A 134 2.40 -28.34 -45.77
CA LYS A 134 3.69 -28.82 -46.28
C LYS A 134 3.62 -30.26 -46.77
N LEU A 135 2.95 -31.16 -46.05
CA LEU A 135 2.78 -32.55 -46.52
C LEU A 135 2.07 -32.63 -47.87
N VAL A 136 1.11 -31.75 -48.13
CA VAL A 136 0.44 -31.66 -49.44
C VAL A 136 1.36 -31.07 -50.50
N THR A 137 2.07 -30.01 -50.16
CA THR A 137 3.00 -29.32 -51.07
C THR A 137 4.14 -30.24 -51.50
N ASP A 138 4.66 -31.04 -50.57
CA ASP A 138 5.75 -31.99 -50.80
C ASP A 138 5.27 -33.29 -51.47
N GLY A 139 3.95 -33.44 -51.69
CA GLY A 139 3.35 -34.60 -52.36
C GLY A 139 3.28 -35.87 -51.49
N PHE A 140 3.53 -35.77 -50.18
CA PHE A 140 3.39 -36.89 -49.24
C PHE A 140 1.94 -37.18 -48.85
N ALA A 141 1.05 -36.20 -49.02
CA ALA A 141 -0.38 -36.33 -48.79
C ALA A 141 -1.18 -35.57 -49.86
N THR A 142 -2.44 -35.95 -50.04
CA THR A 142 -3.38 -35.21 -50.89
C THR A 142 -4.22 -34.24 -50.04
N ASP A 143 -4.72 -33.17 -50.67
CA ASP A 143 -5.56 -32.19 -49.97
C ASP A 143 -6.78 -32.83 -49.29
N LYS A 144 -7.38 -33.85 -49.93
CA LYS A 144 -8.52 -34.60 -49.39
C LYS A 144 -8.18 -35.42 -48.15
N GLU A 145 -6.96 -35.95 -48.05
CA GLU A 145 -6.53 -36.75 -46.90
C GLU A 145 -6.34 -35.87 -45.66
N ILE A 146 -5.84 -34.64 -45.84
CA ILE A 146 -5.61 -33.72 -44.73
C ILE A 146 -6.82 -32.82 -44.42
N GLU A 147 -7.81 -32.72 -45.32
CA GLU A 147 -8.92 -31.77 -45.25
C GLU A 147 -9.63 -31.78 -43.88
N LYS A 148 -9.97 -32.98 -43.39
CA LYS A 148 -10.63 -33.14 -42.09
C LYS A 148 -9.76 -32.64 -40.94
N GLN A 149 -8.47 -32.97 -40.95
CA GLN A 149 -7.56 -32.52 -39.89
C GLN A 149 -7.31 -31.02 -39.96
N ARG A 150 -7.12 -30.46 -41.15
CA ARG A 150 -6.99 -29.02 -41.37
C ARG A 150 -8.21 -28.28 -40.85
N SER A 151 -9.42 -28.75 -41.19
CA SER A 151 -10.68 -28.15 -40.72
C SER A 151 -10.82 -28.21 -39.19
N LEU A 152 -10.40 -29.31 -38.56
CA LEU A 152 -10.39 -29.43 -37.09
C LEU A 152 -9.46 -28.40 -36.46
N TYR A 153 -8.22 -28.27 -36.93
CA TYR A 153 -7.29 -27.28 -36.40
C TYR A 153 -7.76 -25.84 -36.64
N GLN A 154 -8.30 -25.53 -37.82
CA GLN A 154 -8.88 -24.21 -38.12
C GLN A 154 -10.07 -23.89 -37.21
N SER A 155 -10.91 -24.87 -36.90
CA SER A 155 -12.03 -24.70 -35.96
C SER A 155 -11.53 -24.45 -34.54
N GLN A 156 -10.48 -25.16 -34.11
CA GLN A 156 -9.85 -24.95 -32.81
C GLN A 156 -9.19 -23.56 -32.71
N ILE A 157 -8.52 -23.11 -33.77
CA ILE A 157 -7.95 -21.76 -33.88
C ILE A 157 -9.05 -20.72 -33.68
N GLY A 158 -10.12 -20.78 -34.48
CA GLY A 158 -11.20 -19.79 -34.39
C GLY A 158 -11.89 -19.75 -33.03
N ARG A 159 -12.04 -20.93 -32.38
CA ARG A 159 -12.55 -21.01 -31.01
C ARG A 159 -11.60 -20.35 -30.00
N LEU A 160 -10.31 -20.68 -30.07
CA LEU A 160 -9.30 -20.14 -29.16
C LEU A 160 -9.15 -18.63 -29.32
N GLU A 161 -9.12 -18.11 -30.55
CA GLU A 161 -9.10 -16.68 -30.83
C GLU A 161 -10.33 -15.96 -30.25
N SER A 162 -11.51 -16.58 -30.32
CA SER A 162 -12.73 -16.03 -29.74
C SER A 162 -12.68 -16.00 -28.22
N GLU A 163 -12.19 -17.07 -27.59
CA GLU A 163 -11.99 -17.14 -26.14
C GLU A 163 -10.96 -16.10 -25.67
N MET A 164 -9.85 -15.93 -26.39
CA MET A 164 -8.83 -14.90 -26.10
C MET A 164 -9.41 -13.49 -26.19
N LYS A 165 -10.15 -13.17 -27.26
CA LYS A 165 -10.83 -11.87 -27.41
C LYS A 165 -11.83 -11.60 -26.28
N ALA A 166 -12.58 -12.63 -25.85
CA ALA A 166 -13.50 -12.51 -24.74
C ALA A 166 -12.77 -12.23 -23.41
N LYS A 167 -11.65 -12.91 -23.15
CA LYS A 167 -10.79 -12.66 -21.98
C LYS A 167 -10.20 -11.25 -22.00
N GLU A 168 -9.70 -10.80 -23.15
CA GLU A 168 -9.15 -9.46 -23.31
C GLU A 168 -10.21 -8.38 -23.05
N HIS A 169 -11.40 -8.53 -23.62
CA HIS A 169 -12.52 -7.63 -23.35
C HIS A 169 -12.93 -7.62 -21.87
N HIS A 170 -12.94 -8.79 -21.22
CA HIS A 170 -13.20 -8.88 -19.79
C HIS A 170 -12.13 -8.17 -18.96
N ASN A 171 -10.84 -8.35 -19.27
CA ASN A 171 -9.74 -7.68 -18.60
C ASN A 171 -9.81 -6.15 -18.79
N MET A 172 -10.13 -5.68 -20.00
CA MET A 172 -10.35 -4.26 -20.27
C MET A 172 -11.50 -3.70 -19.43
N LYS A 173 -12.61 -4.43 -19.30
CA LYS A 173 -13.73 -4.03 -18.43
C LYS A 173 -13.31 -3.94 -16.97
N LEU A 174 -12.56 -4.93 -16.47
CA LEU A 174 -12.01 -4.92 -15.11
C LEU A 174 -11.11 -3.70 -14.89
N ARG A 175 -10.27 -3.33 -15.86
CA ARG A 175 -9.43 -2.11 -15.76
C ARG A 175 -10.28 -0.85 -15.64
N GLY A 176 -11.35 -0.74 -16.40
CA GLY A 176 -12.29 0.37 -16.27
C GLY A 176 -12.97 0.40 -14.90
N GLN A 177 -13.38 -0.77 -14.39
CA GLN A 177 -13.99 -0.90 -13.06
C GLN A 177 -13.00 -0.56 -11.95
N ALA A 178 -11.75 -1.01 -12.04
CA ALA A 178 -10.69 -0.68 -11.09
C ALA A 178 -10.48 0.84 -10.95
N ILE A 179 -10.45 1.55 -12.08
CA ILE A 179 -10.33 3.02 -12.07
C ILE A 179 -11.53 3.67 -11.38
N GLN A 180 -12.74 3.19 -11.68
CA GLN A 180 -13.96 3.71 -11.09
C GLN A 180 -14.02 3.44 -9.57
N GLU A 181 -13.79 2.20 -9.15
CA GLU A 181 -13.79 1.78 -7.75
C GLU A 181 -12.76 2.58 -6.93
N ARG A 182 -11.60 2.87 -7.53
CA ARG A 182 -10.58 3.69 -6.89
C ARG A 182 -10.98 5.16 -6.80
N ALA A 183 -11.56 5.72 -7.85
CA ALA A 183 -12.08 7.08 -7.83
C ALA A 183 -13.20 7.25 -6.79
N ASP A 184 -14.10 6.28 -6.69
CA ASP A 184 -15.19 6.28 -5.70
C ASP A 184 -14.64 6.19 -4.28
N ARG A 185 -13.65 5.33 -4.04
CA ARG A 185 -12.96 5.23 -2.74
C ARG A 185 -12.23 6.53 -2.37
N ASP A 186 -11.51 7.13 -3.31
CA ASP A 186 -10.80 8.40 -3.07
C ASP A 186 -11.79 9.53 -2.76
N ALA A 187 -12.94 9.55 -3.43
CA ALA A 187 -14.02 10.49 -3.14
C ALA A 187 -14.64 10.26 -1.74
N GLU A 188 -14.81 9.00 -1.31
CA GLU A 188 -15.26 8.67 0.05
C GLU A 188 -14.27 9.11 1.11
N ILE A 189 -12.97 8.86 0.90
CA ILE A 189 -11.89 9.31 1.79
C ILE A 189 -11.90 10.84 1.88
N THR A 190 -12.02 11.53 0.75
CA THR A 190 -12.06 13.00 0.71
C THR A 190 -13.25 13.54 1.49
N LYS A 191 -14.45 12.98 1.28
CA LYS A 191 -15.65 13.37 2.03
C LYS A 191 -15.53 13.10 3.53
N ALA A 192 -14.93 11.97 3.92
CA ALA A 192 -14.69 11.65 5.32
C ALA A 192 -13.74 12.67 5.96
N GLN A 193 -12.66 13.04 5.26
CA GLN A 193 -11.73 14.08 5.71
C GLN A 193 -12.37 15.47 5.79
N GLU A 194 -13.21 15.84 4.83
CA GLU A 194 -13.96 17.10 4.86
C GLU A 194 -14.93 17.15 6.04
N LYS A 195 -15.65 16.05 6.30
CA LYS A 195 -16.54 15.95 7.45
C LYS A 195 -15.77 16.06 8.77
N GLU A 196 -14.64 15.39 8.89
CA GLU A 196 -13.76 15.51 10.06
C GLU A 196 -13.24 16.94 10.23
N ARG A 197 -12.84 17.63 9.14
CA ARG A 197 -12.43 19.03 9.18
C ARG A 197 -13.56 19.95 9.63
N ALA A 198 -14.77 19.74 9.12
CA ALA A 198 -15.95 20.53 9.50
C ALA A 198 -16.36 20.30 10.97
N GLU A 199 -16.30 19.05 11.45
CA GLU A 199 -16.51 18.74 12.87
C GLU A 199 -15.45 19.39 13.75
N LEU A 200 -14.19 19.41 13.33
CA LEU A 200 -13.12 20.11 14.05
C LEU A 200 -13.29 21.62 14.06
N GLU A 201 -13.71 22.22 12.95
CA GLU A 201 -14.04 23.64 12.87
C GLU A 201 -15.21 23.99 13.79
N ALA A 202 -16.24 23.13 13.88
CA ALA A 202 -17.36 23.30 14.80
C ALA A 202 -16.99 23.10 16.28
N LEU A 203 -15.95 22.32 16.58
CA LEU A 203 -15.40 22.11 17.92
C LEU A 203 -14.42 23.23 18.35
N GLN A 204 -13.94 24.06 17.43
CA GLN A 204 -13.15 25.23 17.81
C GLN A 204 -14.06 26.26 18.49
N PRO A 205 -13.75 26.71 19.72
CA PRO A 205 -14.46 27.84 20.28
C PRO A 205 -14.25 29.02 19.31
N ASP A 206 -15.33 29.70 18.92
CA ASP A 206 -15.26 30.95 18.14
C ASP A 206 -14.05 31.73 18.65
N SER A 207 -13.15 32.14 17.76
CA SER A 207 -11.92 32.85 18.14
C SER A 207 -12.20 34.02 19.11
N LEU A 208 -13.40 34.59 19.02
CA LEU A 208 -13.99 35.57 19.93
C LEU A 208 -14.28 35.04 21.35
N SER A 209 -14.81 33.82 21.49
CA SER A 209 -15.05 33.13 22.77
C SER A 209 -13.73 32.77 23.47
N ALA A 210 -12.75 32.26 22.75
CA ALA A 210 -11.41 31.97 23.30
C ALA A 210 -10.67 33.25 23.73
N LEU A 211 -10.77 34.33 22.94
CA LEU A 211 -10.24 35.66 23.31
C LEU A 211 -11.00 36.29 24.47
N ALA A 212 -12.31 36.09 24.56
CA ALA A 212 -13.13 36.56 25.67
C ALA A 212 -12.75 35.85 26.96
N ALA A 213 -12.63 34.51 26.93
CA ALA A 213 -12.16 33.71 28.06
C ALA A 213 -10.74 34.11 28.50
N LEU A 214 -9.83 34.36 27.54
CA LEU A 214 -8.47 34.85 27.84
C LEU A 214 -8.50 36.24 28.48
N ARG A 215 -9.34 37.16 27.97
CA ARG A 215 -9.52 38.50 28.55
C ARG A 215 -10.12 38.45 29.95
N GLU A 216 -11.08 37.56 30.21
CA GLU A 216 -11.65 37.37 31.55
C GLU A 216 -10.64 36.75 32.53
N TYR A 217 -9.86 35.77 32.07
CA TYR A 217 -8.76 35.22 32.87
C TYR A 217 -7.68 36.27 33.18
N GLN A 218 -7.31 37.11 32.20
CA GLN A 218 -6.38 38.22 32.44
C GLN A 218 -6.92 39.25 33.43
N LYS A 219 -8.23 39.56 33.39
CA LYS A 219 -8.88 40.44 34.37
C LYS A 219 -8.82 39.87 35.79
N THR A 220 -9.08 38.57 35.96
CA THR A 220 -9.04 37.90 37.27
C THR A 220 -7.61 37.69 37.79
N ALA A 221 -6.64 37.46 36.91
CA ALA A 221 -5.21 37.40 37.25
C ALA A 221 -4.62 38.77 37.62
N ALA A 222 -5.07 39.86 36.96
CA ALA A 222 -4.68 41.23 37.29
C ALA A 222 -5.25 41.69 38.66
N GLY A 223 -6.43 41.20 39.05
CA GLY A 223 -7.02 41.46 40.37
C GLY A 223 -6.22 40.85 41.55
N LYS A 224 -5.55 39.71 41.34
CA LYS A 224 -4.74 39.06 42.39
C LYS A 224 -3.41 39.76 42.69
N LYS A 225 -2.85 40.55 41.77
CA LYS A 225 -1.60 41.31 42.01
C LYS A 225 -1.77 42.56 42.90
N LYS A 226 -3.01 42.93 43.25
CA LYS A 226 -3.31 44.13 44.06
C LYS A 226 -3.84 43.82 45.47
N ALA A 227 -4.00 42.55 45.85
CA ALA A 227 -4.56 42.17 47.16
C ALA A 227 -3.50 41.89 48.25
N ASP A 228 -2.23 41.60 47.90
CA ASP A 228 -1.20 41.16 48.87
C ASP A 228 -0.17 42.23 49.30
N ARG A 229 -0.55 43.51 49.40
CA ARG A 229 0.37 44.58 49.90
C ARG A 229 -0.15 45.41 51.07
N SER A 230 -1.13 44.93 51.83
CA SER A 230 -1.59 45.63 53.04
C SER A 230 -2.03 44.68 54.15
N ALA A 231 -1.06 44.03 54.80
CA ALA A 231 -1.12 43.61 56.21
C ALA A 231 0.15 42.82 56.58
N VAL A 232 1.28 43.51 56.73
CA VAL A 232 2.37 43.00 57.57
C VAL A 232 2.41 43.91 58.80
N VAL A 233 1.70 43.48 59.84
CA VAL A 233 1.87 44.00 61.19
C VAL A 233 3.27 43.59 61.64
N VAL A 234 4.12 44.57 61.90
CA VAL A 234 5.47 44.39 62.47
C VAL A 234 5.33 44.41 64.00
N PRO A 235 5.59 43.31 64.73
CA PRO A 235 5.78 43.39 66.17
C PRO A 235 7.19 43.92 66.45
N THR A 236 7.27 45.12 67.04
CA THR A 236 8.50 45.70 67.57
C THR A 236 8.93 44.95 68.83
N ASN A 237 10.05 44.23 68.80
CA ASN A 237 10.70 43.77 70.02
C ASN A 237 11.83 44.75 70.37
N LYS A 238 11.64 45.53 71.44
CA LYS A 238 12.69 46.40 72.01
C LYS A 238 13.39 45.63 73.14
N ASN A 239 14.72 45.59 73.02
CA ASN A 239 15.76 45.18 73.97
C ASN A 239 15.46 45.33 75.46
N THR A 240 16.04 44.42 76.25
CA THR A 240 16.96 44.79 77.34
C THR A 240 18.08 43.75 77.43
N GLY A 241 19.34 44.22 77.32
CA GLY A 241 20.50 43.49 77.81
C GLY A 241 20.79 43.83 79.28
N ASP A 242 21.79 43.12 79.80
CA ASP A 242 22.49 43.22 81.10
C ASP A 242 21.88 42.54 82.34
N ALA A 243 22.47 41.38 82.68
CA ALA A 243 23.11 41.08 83.96
C ALA A 243 24.06 39.88 83.81
#